data_AF-A0A8D9AHX7-F1
#
_entry.id   AF-A0A8D9AHX7-F1
#
_cell.length_a   1.000
_cell.length_b   1.000
_cell.length_c   1.000
_cell.angle_alpha   90.00
_cell.angle_beta   90.00
_cell.angle_gamma   90.00
#
_symmetry.space_group_name_H-M   'P 1'
#
loop_
_entity.id
_entity.type
_entity.pdbx_description
1 polymer ?
#
loop_
_entity_poly.entity_id
_entity_poly.type
_entity_poly.pdbx_seq_one_letter_code
_entity_poly.pdbx_strand_id
1 'polypeptide(L)'
;MCEERGGREEGRREKVEKVYMVLHQFLEPQNSQDLTYVQCSYCSEHFSNYSKELTQHCKSCPEMVRPDISHSFICCVTGCLYHTSRGDHMTRHIRSHTGEKPYKCIYCHQHFRRLESRESHVNRVHRINT
;
A
#
# COMPACT_ATOMS: atom_id res chain seq x y z
N MET A 1 24.53 37.82 7.13
CA MET A 1 24.94 36.64 7.91
C MET A 1 23.71 36.18 8.67
N CYS A 2 23.11 35.07 8.26
CA CYS A 2 21.92 34.53 8.90
C CYS A 2 22.28 33.13 9.43
N GLU A 3 22.49 33.03 10.73
CA GLU A 3 22.27 31.83 11.52
C GLU A 3 20.91 32.08 12.21
N GLU A 4 19.97 31.14 12.26
CA GLU A 4 19.98 29.95 13.11
C GLU A 4 19.12 28.85 12.48
N ARG A 5 19.61 27.60 12.51
CA ARG A 5 18.89 26.40 12.09
C ARG A 5 18.51 25.61 13.35
N GLY A 6 17.25 25.72 13.78
CA GLY A 6 16.71 24.99 14.93
C GLY A 6 16.48 23.51 14.60
N GLY A 7 17.19 22.62 15.29
CA GLY A 7 16.98 21.17 15.25
C GLY A 7 16.03 20.70 16.36
N ARG A 8 15.05 19.87 15.99
CA ARG A 8 14.29 18.99 16.89
C ARG A 8 13.81 17.77 16.10
N GLU A 9 14.55 16.66 16.16
CA GLU A 9 14.13 15.37 15.54
C GLU A 9 14.05 14.19 16.52
N GLU A 10 14.18 14.38 17.83
CA GLU A 10 14.36 13.26 18.77
C GLU A 10 13.18 13.03 19.73
N GLY A 11 11.97 12.77 19.23
CA GLY A 11 10.82 12.63 20.14
C GLY A 11 9.58 11.88 19.70
N ARG A 12 9.58 11.17 18.56
CA ARG A 12 8.36 10.49 18.05
C ARG A 12 8.47 8.97 17.88
N ARG A 13 9.68 8.40 17.99
CA ARG A 13 9.93 6.98 17.69
C ARG A 13 9.63 6.03 18.86
N GLU A 14 9.75 6.48 20.12
CA GLU A 14 9.56 5.62 21.31
C GLU A 14 8.11 5.46 21.81
N LYS A 15 7.12 6.15 21.20
CA LYS A 15 5.70 6.03 21.62
C LYS A 15 4.86 5.13 20.73
N VAL A 16 5.35 4.74 19.56
CA VAL A 16 4.60 3.87 18.61
C VAL A 16 4.75 2.38 18.96
N GLU A 17 5.86 2.00 19.59
CA GLU A 17 6.16 0.59 19.93
C GLU A 17 5.33 0.02 21.11
N LYS A 18 4.81 0.87 22.01
CA LYS A 18 4.02 0.38 23.17
C LYS A 18 2.54 0.20 22.88
N VAL A 19 2.00 0.85 21.84
CA VAL A 19 0.57 0.74 21.50
C VAL A 19 0.29 -0.55 20.72
N TYR A 20 1.25 -1.02 19.93
CA TYR A 20 1.06 -2.13 19.00
C TYR A 20 1.12 -3.52 19.66
N MET A 21 1.66 -3.63 20.88
CA MET A 21 1.81 -4.90 21.60
C MET A 21 0.63 -5.25 22.53
N VAL A 22 -0.35 -4.34 22.70
CA VAL A 22 -1.45 -4.54 23.68
C VAL A 22 -2.75 -5.08 23.04
N LEU A 23 -2.84 -5.18 21.71
CA LEU A 23 -4.06 -5.53 20.99
C LEU A 23 -4.09 -6.97 20.43
N HIS A 24 -3.40 -7.91 21.06
CA HIS A 24 -3.38 -9.32 20.60
C HIS A 24 -3.88 -10.35 21.62
N GLN A 25 -4.77 -9.95 22.53
CA GLN A 25 -5.49 -10.89 23.38
C GLN A 25 -7.00 -10.66 23.25
N PHE A 26 -7.72 -11.71 22.87
CA PHE A 26 -9.18 -11.79 22.70
C PHE A 26 -9.74 -11.29 21.35
N LEU A 27 -9.70 -12.16 20.33
CA LEU A 27 -10.88 -12.76 19.64
C LEU A 27 -10.41 -13.47 18.36
N GLU A 28 -10.59 -14.79 18.30
CA GLU A 28 -10.52 -15.58 17.05
C GLU A 28 -11.86 -15.48 16.25
N PRO A 29 -12.03 -16.15 15.09
CA PRO A 29 -11.67 -15.67 13.76
C PRO A 29 -12.90 -15.63 12.84
N GLN A 30 -13.24 -14.49 12.23
CA GLN A 30 -14.30 -14.45 11.22
C GLN A 30 -13.89 -13.55 10.06
N ASN A 31 -13.65 -14.18 8.91
CA ASN A 31 -13.42 -13.65 7.57
C ASN A 31 -11.94 -13.51 7.13
N SER A 32 -11.50 -14.50 6.36
CA SER A 32 -10.13 -14.76 5.90
C SER A 32 -9.76 -14.00 4.61
N GLN A 33 -9.87 -12.66 4.57
CA GLN A 33 -9.53 -11.88 3.36
C GLN A 33 -8.74 -10.59 3.52
N ASP A 34 -8.47 -10.09 4.73
CA ASP A 34 -7.75 -8.82 4.88
C ASP A 34 -6.42 -9.01 5.63
N LEU A 35 -5.35 -9.29 4.88
CA LEU A 35 -4.00 -9.00 5.36
C LEU A 35 -3.87 -7.48 5.40
N THR A 36 -4.10 -6.90 6.57
CA THR A 36 -4.09 -5.46 6.85
C THR A 36 -2.70 -4.84 6.78
N TYR A 37 -1.68 -5.66 6.56
CA TYR A 37 -0.29 -5.28 6.41
C TYR A 37 0.42 -6.16 5.36
N VAL A 38 1.44 -5.60 4.75
CA VAL A 38 2.35 -6.27 3.81
C VAL A 38 3.74 -6.22 4.38
N GLN A 39 4.37 -7.39 4.52
CA GLN A 39 5.76 -7.51 4.92
C GLN A 39 6.65 -7.57 3.68
N CYS A 40 7.76 -6.82 3.70
CA CYS A 40 8.79 -6.94 2.67
C CYS A 40 9.54 -8.27 2.81
N SER A 41 9.76 -8.98 1.70
CA SER A 41 10.53 -10.23 1.69
C SER A 41 12.04 -10.00 1.72
N TYR A 42 12.50 -8.78 1.46
CA TYR A 42 13.93 -8.43 1.37
C TYR A 42 14.45 -7.71 2.62
N CYS A 43 13.58 -7.08 3.41
CA CYS A 43 13.96 -6.36 4.62
C CYS A 43 12.92 -6.51 5.72
N SER A 44 13.25 -6.11 6.94
CA SER A 44 12.37 -6.24 8.10
C SER A 44 11.22 -5.21 8.16
N GLU A 45 11.05 -4.39 7.12
CA GLU A 45 9.99 -3.38 7.06
C GLU A 45 8.61 -4.01 6.79
N HIS A 46 7.61 -3.46 7.47
CA HIS A 46 6.20 -3.80 7.31
C HIS A 46 5.43 -2.53 6.95
N PHE A 47 4.48 -2.68 6.04
CA PHE A 47 3.65 -1.59 5.53
C PHE A 47 2.21 -1.88 5.87
N SER A 48 1.50 -0.89 6.42
CA SER A 48 0.04 -0.96 6.45
C SER A 48 -0.52 -0.92 5.02
N ASN A 49 -1.81 -1.21 4.87
CA ASN A 49 -2.55 -1.30 3.61
C ASN A 49 -2.31 -0.13 2.59
N TYR A 50 -1.71 0.98 3.01
CA TYR A 50 -1.51 2.19 2.21
C TYR A 50 -0.52 1.98 1.04
N SER A 51 -1.07 2.09 -0.17
CA SER A 51 -0.35 1.79 -1.40
C SER A 51 0.82 2.72 -1.72
N LYS A 52 0.93 3.94 -1.16
CA LYS A 52 2.01 4.88 -1.51
C LYS A 52 3.33 4.59 -0.81
N GLU A 53 3.37 4.34 0.51
CA GLU A 53 4.64 4.06 1.20
C GLU A 53 5.22 2.74 0.71
N LEU A 54 4.37 1.72 0.51
CA LEU A 54 4.80 0.46 -0.08
C LEU A 54 5.28 0.62 -1.53
N THR A 55 4.62 1.46 -2.35
CA THR A 55 5.10 1.75 -3.71
C THR A 55 6.49 2.37 -3.68
N GLN A 56 6.71 3.33 -2.78
CA GLN A 56 7.99 3.98 -2.64
C GLN A 56 9.06 3.00 -2.14
N HIS A 57 8.71 2.14 -1.19
CA HIS A 57 9.60 1.08 -0.73
C HIS A 57 9.98 0.11 -1.86
N CYS A 58 9.03 -0.31 -2.71
CA CYS A 58 9.31 -1.10 -3.91
C CYS A 58 10.29 -0.41 -4.88
N LYS A 59 10.46 0.92 -4.79
CA LYS A 59 11.46 1.71 -5.54
C LYS A 59 12.82 1.81 -4.85
N SER A 60 12.89 1.67 -3.53
CA SER A 60 14.11 2.00 -2.77
C SER A 60 14.40 1.04 -1.63
N CYS A 61 13.92 -0.21 -1.73
CA CYS A 61 14.23 -1.25 -0.76
C CYS A 61 15.76 -1.42 -0.66
N PRO A 62 16.37 -1.18 0.52
CA PRO A 62 17.83 -1.11 0.65
C PRO A 62 18.51 -2.47 0.43
N GLU A 63 17.83 -3.55 0.81
CA GLU A 63 18.32 -4.93 0.71
C GLU A 63 18.09 -5.55 -0.67
N MET A 64 17.45 -4.83 -1.59
CA MET A 64 17.06 -5.35 -2.90
C MET A 64 18.00 -4.84 -4.00
N VAL A 65 18.72 -5.77 -4.63
CA VAL A 65 19.56 -5.49 -5.80
C VAL A 65 18.68 -5.32 -7.04
N ARG A 66 18.86 -4.19 -7.74
CA ARG A 66 18.10 -3.86 -8.96
C ARG A 66 18.89 -4.30 -10.19
N PRO A 67 18.33 -5.20 -11.02
CA PRO A 67 19.06 -5.73 -12.17
C PRO A 67 19.32 -4.66 -13.23
N ASP A 68 18.37 -3.74 -13.47
CA ASP A 68 18.54 -2.61 -14.39
C ASP A 68 17.47 -1.49 -14.19
N ILE A 69 17.53 -0.42 -14.99
CA ILE A 69 16.67 0.78 -14.91
C ILE A 69 15.18 0.45 -15.20
N SER A 70 14.89 -0.54 -16.05
CA SER A 70 13.53 -0.97 -16.38
C SER A 70 12.80 -1.60 -15.19
N HIS A 71 13.54 -2.15 -14.22
CA HIS A 71 13.04 -2.71 -12.97
C HIS A 71 13.02 -1.66 -11.84
N SER A 72 12.65 -0.41 -12.18
CA SER A 72 12.63 0.69 -11.22
C SER A 72 11.65 0.48 -10.05
N PHE A 73 10.62 -0.33 -10.20
CA PHE A 73 9.76 -0.76 -9.10
C PHE A 73 9.65 -2.27 -9.14
N ILE A 74 10.08 -2.95 -8.07
CA ILE A 74 9.98 -4.41 -7.95
C ILE A 74 9.11 -4.69 -6.74
N CYS A 75 8.12 -5.57 -6.90
CA CYS A 75 7.25 -5.95 -5.80
C CYS A 75 8.05 -6.74 -4.75
N CYS A 76 7.99 -6.31 -3.50
CA CYS A 76 8.66 -6.97 -2.38
C CYS A 76 7.79 -7.98 -1.63
N VAL A 77 6.63 -8.34 -2.19
CA VAL A 77 5.74 -9.34 -1.57
C VAL A 77 6.23 -10.74 -1.90
N THR A 78 6.30 -11.60 -0.89
CA THR A 78 6.71 -13.01 -1.04
C THR A 78 5.95 -13.70 -2.17
N GLY A 79 6.69 -14.29 -3.12
CA GLY A 79 6.11 -15.00 -4.26
C GLY A 79 5.63 -14.10 -5.41
N CYS A 80 5.85 -12.78 -5.35
CA CYS A 80 5.51 -11.86 -6.43
C CYS A 80 6.75 -11.41 -7.20
N LEU A 81 6.77 -11.65 -8.52
CA LEU A 81 7.85 -11.23 -9.43
C LEU A 81 7.49 -9.98 -10.25
N TYR A 82 6.40 -9.30 -9.89
CA TYR A 82 5.93 -8.15 -10.64
C TYR A 82 6.91 -6.99 -10.52
N HIS A 83 7.22 -6.39 -11.66
CA HIS A 83 8.01 -5.18 -11.74
C HIS A 83 7.46 -4.23 -12.80
N THR A 84 7.80 -2.96 -12.69
CA THR A 84 7.43 -1.92 -13.65
C THR A 84 8.39 -0.75 -13.53
N SER A 85 8.59 0.01 -14.60
CA SER A 85 9.30 1.30 -14.55
C SER A 85 8.45 2.44 -14.01
N ARG A 86 7.13 2.22 -13.91
CA ARG A 86 6.11 3.24 -13.59
C ARG A 86 5.51 3.08 -12.20
N GLY A 87 5.57 4.14 -11.40
CA GLY A 87 5.08 4.14 -10.01
C GLY A 87 3.56 3.96 -9.90
N ASP A 88 2.77 4.60 -10.77
CA ASP A 88 1.31 4.46 -10.80
C ASP A 88 0.86 3.01 -11.06
N HIS A 89 1.62 2.30 -11.91
CA HIS A 89 1.39 0.88 -12.16
C HIS A 89 1.75 0.02 -10.96
N MET A 90 2.82 0.34 -10.23
CA MET A 90 3.18 -0.37 -9.00
C MET A 90 2.15 -0.14 -7.90
N THR A 91 1.68 1.10 -7.71
CA THR A 91 0.60 1.41 -6.76
C THR A 91 -0.66 0.62 -7.07
N ARG A 92 -1.06 0.55 -8.35
CA ARG A 92 -2.21 -0.24 -8.77
C ARG A 92 -1.99 -1.74 -8.55
N HIS A 93 -0.80 -2.23 -8.82
CA HIS A 93 -0.42 -3.62 -8.60
C HIS A 93 -0.53 -3.98 -7.12
N ILE A 94 0.04 -3.18 -6.21
CA ILE A 94 0.04 -3.43 -4.77
C ILE A 94 -1.37 -3.66 -4.20
N ARG A 95 -2.40 -2.98 -4.74
CA ARG A 95 -3.80 -3.21 -4.33
C ARG A 95 -4.29 -4.65 -4.55
N SER A 96 -3.58 -5.46 -5.35
CA SER A 96 -3.86 -6.90 -5.47
C SER A 96 -3.50 -7.68 -4.22
N HIS A 97 -2.47 -7.24 -3.51
CA HIS A 97 -2.01 -7.86 -2.27
C HIS A 97 -2.81 -7.35 -1.08
N THR A 98 -3.02 -6.03 -1.02
CA THR A 98 -3.58 -5.38 0.17
C THR A 98 -5.11 -5.35 0.19
N GLY A 99 -5.76 -5.66 -0.93
CA GLY A 99 -7.21 -5.65 -1.04
C GLY A 99 -7.85 -4.25 -1.15
N GLU A 100 -7.08 -3.15 -1.15
CA GLU A 100 -7.65 -1.79 -1.24
C GLU A 100 -8.60 -1.63 -2.43
N LYS A 101 -9.79 -1.10 -2.15
CA LYS A 101 -10.80 -0.72 -3.14
C LYS A 101 -11.21 0.75 -2.94
N PRO A 102 -10.34 1.70 -3.30
CA PRO A 102 -10.55 3.12 -2.97
C PRO A 102 -11.70 3.76 -3.74
N TYR A 103 -12.19 3.14 -4.82
CA TYR A 103 -13.23 3.72 -5.67
C TYR A 103 -14.60 3.16 -5.29
N LYS A 104 -15.31 3.87 -4.44
CA LYS A 104 -16.70 3.58 -4.10
C LYS A 104 -17.65 4.05 -5.22
N CYS A 105 -18.65 3.23 -5.54
CA CYS A 105 -19.76 3.64 -6.41
C CYS A 105 -20.59 4.73 -5.71
N ILE A 106 -21.02 5.76 -6.44
CA ILE A 106 -21.84 6.83 -5.86
C ILE A 106 -23.32 6.44 -5.71
N TYR A 107 -23.76 5.38 -6.39
CA TYR A 107 -25.15 4.92 -6.40
C TYR A 107 -25.38 3.65 -5.57
N CYS A 108 -24.32 2.95 -5.17
CA CYS A 108 -24.42 1.76 -4.34
C CYS A 108 -23.19 1.59 -3.43
N HIS A 109 -23.20 0.58 -2.55
CA HIS A 109 -22.12 0.32 -1.60
C HIS A 109 -20.94 -0.48 -2.17
N GLN A 110 -20.90 -0.71 -3.49
CA GLN A 110 -19.82 -1.46 -4.11
C GLN A 110 -18.53 -0.64 -4.21
N HIS A 111 -17.41 -1.31 -3.93
CA HIS A 111 -16.07 -0.73 -3.98
C HIS A 111 -15.24 -1.43 -5.05
N PHE A 112 -14.42 -0.66 -5.75
CA PHE A 112 -13.60 -1.12 -6.87
C PHE A 112 -12.14 -0.76 -6.64
N ARG A 113 -11.25 -1.63 -7.15
CA ARG A 113 -9.79 -1.44 -7.10
C ARG A 113 -9.30 -0.36 -8.08
N ARG A 114 -10.08 -0.09 -9.13
CA ARG A 114 -9.75 0.84 -10.22
C ARG A 114 -10.94 1.72 -10.60
N LEU A 115 -10.64 2.90 -11.12
CA LEU A 115 -11.63 3.91 -11.50
C LEU A 115 -12.46 3.43 -12.69
N GLU A 116 -11.80 2.92 -13.72
CA GLU A 116 -12.43 2.41 -14.94
C GLU A 116 -13.39 1.25 -14.65
N SER A 117 -13.07 0.43 -13.63
CA SER A 117 -13.95 -0.65 -13.19
C SER A 117 -15.21 -0.12 -12.52
N ARG A 118 -15.08 0.95 -11.71
CA ARG A 118 -16.25 1.63 -11.12
C ARG A 118 -17.09 2.30 -12.19
N GLU A 119 -16.49 3.00 -13.14
CA GLU A 119 -17.20 3.67 -14.25
C GLU A 119 -17.95 2.67 -15.12
N SER A 120 -17.30 1.57 -15.52
CA SER A 120 -17.95 0.51 -16.26
C SER A 120 -19.12 -0.10 -15.48
N HIS A 121 -18.96 -0.30 -14.16
CA HIS A 121 -20.05 -0.73 -13.28
C HIS A 121 -21.20 0.28 -13.27
N VAL A 122 -20.91 1.58 -13.12
CA VAL A 122 -21.93 2.63 -13.12
C VAL A 122 -22.71 2.64 -14.43
N ASN A 123 -22.02 2.57 -15.57
CA ASN A 123 -22.66 2.63 -16.88
C ASN A 123 -23.49 1.37 -17.16
N ARG A 124 -23.05 0.20 -16.71
CA ARG A 124 -23.75 -1.08 -16.97
C ARG A 124 -24.88 -1.37 -15.98
N VAL A 125 -24.65 -1.10 -14.70
CA VAL A 125 -25.59 -1.45 -13.61
C VAL A 125 -26.57 -0.32 -13.32
N HIS A 126 -26.09 0.92 -13.32
CA HIS A 126 -26.91 2.11 -13.06
C HIS A 126 -27.38 2.80 -14.34
N ARG A 127 -26.96 2.32 -15.53
CA ARG A 127 -27.35 2.84 -16.86
C ARG A 127 -27.11 4.34 -17.02
N ILE A 128 -26.04 4.83 -16.41
CA ILE A 128 -25.63 6.23 -16.53
C ILE A 128 -24.70 6.32 -17.74
N ASN A 129 -25.11 7.04 -18.79
CA ASN A 129 -24.22 7.43 -19.87
C ASN A 129 -23.68 8.82 -19.53
N THR A 130 -22.56 8.87 -18.83
CA THR A 130 -21.74 10.10 -18.72
C THR A 130 -20.98 10.34 -20.00
#